data_AF-A0A2N0FTU1-F1
#
_entry.id   AF-A0A2N0FTU1-F1
#
_cell.length_a   1.000
_cell.length_b   1.000
_cell.length_c   1.000
_cell.angle_alpha   90.00
_cell.angle_beta   90.00
_cell.angle_gamma   90.00
#
_symmetry.space_group_name_H-M   'P 1'
#
loop_
_entity.id
_entity.type
_entity.pdbx_description
1 polymer ?
#
loop_
_entity_poly.entity_id
_entity_poly.type
_entity_poly.pdbx_seq_one_letter_code
_entity_poly.pdbx_strand_id
1 'polypeptide(L)'
;MMVLPSLNTMRPDLLEKIESLIRKGGKVYGSHPEKSPSLQNYPESDNKVENLAQKIWQDATSKIQTYGDGTVLQNMALDSALTHLKIAKDVDLNADIPVLWTHRNLPGMDIYFLTNQGDEKLEFAPSFRVKGLKPQLWDAMTGTIKHLSEYTQTENHIKMPLVMQPGQSWFVVFTNKENNAVADAYRTNFPKNKVVKELNTNWELNFSDKTIGPEETIQLDNLMDWTQSENPKVKYYSGTASYSTTFEINKEEKTEYLLDLGQLGVMASVKLNGTEIGTSWMPPHVLKLGDVLQEGENQLEFEVVNVWRNKLTGDAQLPDQEKSTWVTDDWITEEEALIPSGLMGPVTIKSLVE
;
A
#
# COMPACT_ATOMS: atom_id res chain seq x y z
N MET A 1 -16.97 -3.25 23.13
CA MET A 1 -17.94 -4.36 23.07
C MET A 1 -17.15 -5.66 23.10
N MET A 2 -17.58 -6.65 23.85
CA MET A 2 -16.96 -7.97 23.86
C MET A 2 -17.75 -8.88 22.91
N VAL A 3 -17.07 -9.50 21.96
CA VAL A 3 -17.66 -10.49 21.05
C VAL A 3 -17.36 -11.87 21.62
N LEU A 4 -18.40 -12.66 21.86
CA LEU A 4 -18.24 -14.06 22.24
C LEU A 4 -17.98 -14.89 20.97
N PRO A 5 -17.06 -15.85 21.01
CA PRO A 5 -16.89 -16.79 19.90
C PRO A 5 -18.18 -17.61 19.73
N SER A 6 -18.39 -18.15 18.53
CA SER A 6 -19.55 -19.01 18.22
C SER A 6 -19.40 -20.40 18.84
N LEU A 7 -19.40 -20.46 20.17
CA LEU A 7 -19.29 -21.67 20.98
C LEU A 7 -20.47 -21.74 21.93
N ASN A 8 -21.02 -22.94 22.11
CA ASN A 8 -22.09 -23.24 23.07
C ASN A 8 -21.56 -23.69 24.44
N THR A 9 -20.25 -23.52 24.70
CA THR A 9 -19.63 -23.93 25.97
C THR A 9 -18.84 -22.80 26.61
N MET A 10 -18.89 -22.72 27.94
CA MET A 10 -18.12 -21.74 28.72
C MET A 10 -17.89 -22.25 30.15
N ARG A 11 -16.72 -21.98 30.74
CA ARG A 11 -16.51 -22.32 32.16
C ARG A 11 -17.33 -21.39 33.06
N PRO A 12 -17.93 -21.87 34.17
CA PRO A 12 -18.70 -21.05 35.10
C PRO A 12 -18.00 -19.76 35.52
N ASP A 13 -16.74 -19.84 35.96
CA ASP A 13 -15.99 -18.68 36.46
C ASP A 13 -15.79 -17.59 35.39
N LEU A 14 -15.64 -17.97 34.12
CA LEU A 14 -15.56 -17.02 33.01
C LEU A 14 -16.91 -16.34 32.77
N LEU A 15 -18.00 -17.11 32.82
CA LEU A 15 -19.35 -16.58 32.65
C LEU A 15 -19.76 -15.65 33.79
N GLU A 16 -19.41 -15.97 35.04
CA GLU A 16 -19.57 -15.08 36.20
C GLU A 16 -18.81 -13.76 36.01
N LYS A 17 -17.59 -13.81 35.46
CA LYS A 17 -16.83 -12.60 35.18
C LYS A 17 -17.48 -11.76 34.09
N ILE A 18 -17.97 -12.39 33.02
CA ILE A 18 -18.70 -11.72 31.94
C ILE A 18 -19.99 -11.10 32.50
N GLU A 19 -20.75 -11.82 33.32
CA GLU A 19 -21.92 -11.30 34.02
C GLU A 19 -21.60 -10.02 34.80
N SER A 20 -20.52 -10.07 35.61
CA SER A 20 -20.10 -8.91 36.40
C SER A 20 -19.73 -7.71 35.52
N LEU A 21 -19.19 -7.92 34.33
CA LEU A 21 -18.88 -6.84 33.39
C LEU A 21 -20.16 -6.29 32.75
N ILE A 22 -21.08 -7.16 32.33
CA ILE A 22 -22.37 -6.75 31.77
C ILE A 22 -23.13 -5.90 32.80
N ARG A 23 -23.25 -6.36 34.05
CA ARG A 23 -23.93 -5.61 35.12
C ARG A 23 -23.41 -4.19 35.32
N LYS A 24 -22.11 -3.94 35.04
CA LYS A 24 -21.44 -2.64 35.17
C LYS A 24 -21.44 -1.80 33.88
N GLY A 25 -22.29 -2.13 32.91
CA GLY A 25 -22.38 -1.39 31.63
C GLY A 25 -21.67 -2.07 30.45
N GLY A 26 -21.16 -3.27 30.64
CA GLY A 26 -20.55 -4.05 29.58
C GLY A 26 -21.54 -4.36 28.45
N LYS A 27 -21.06 -4.28 27.21
CA LYS A 27 -21.81 -4.62 25.99
C LYS A 27 -21.26 -5.93 25.44
N VAL A 28 -22.07 -6.96 25.38
CA VAL A 28 -21.70 -8.30 24.89
C VAL A 28 -22.48 -8.63 23.62
N TYR A 29 -21.79 -9.15 22.62
CA TYR A 29 -22.38 -9.66 21.38
C TYR A 29 -22.07 -11.16 21.25
N GLY A 30 -23.10 -11.98 21.18
CA GLY A 30 -22.98 -13.44 21.04
C GLY A 30 -24.10 -14.20 21.74
N SER A 31 -24.27 -15.46 21.33
CA SER A 31 -25.27 -16.37 21.89
C SER A 31 -24.86 -16.86 23.28
N HIS A 32 -25.85 -17.30 24.07
CA HIS A 32 -25.60 -17.85 25.39
C HIS A 32 -24.86 -19.19 25.32
N PRO A 33 -23.97 -19.50 26.28
CA PRO A 33 -23.45 -20.85 26.46
C PRO A 33 -24.53 -21.78 27.03
N GLU A 34 -24.39 -23.07 26.78
CA GLU A 34 -25.30 -24.12 27.24
C GLU A 34 -24.70 -24.94 28.39
N LYS A 35 -23.37 -25.14 28.40
CA LYS A 35 -22.70 -26.03 29.37
C LYS A 35 -21.21 -25.71 29.57
N SER A 36 -20.58 -26.37 30.53
CA SER A 36 -19.13 -26.33 30.74
C SER A 36 -18.39 -27.17 29.68
N PRO A 37 -17.23 -26.73 29.16
CA PRO A 37 -16.40 -27.55 28.28
C PRO A 37 -15.57 -28.61 29.04
N SER A 38 -15.68 -28.67 30.37
CA SER A 38 -14.89 -29.53 31.26
C SER A 38 -15.80 -30.37 32.15
N LEU A 39 -15.36 -31.59 32.48
CA LEU A 39 -16.00 -32.48 33.46
C LEU A 39 -15.74 -32.08 34.92
N GLN A 40 -14.93 -31.06 35.16
CA GLN A 40 -14.68 -30.55 36.49
C GLN A 40 -15.99 -30.10 37.14
N ASN A 41 -16.30 -30.67 38.31
CA ASN A 41 -17.53 -30.43 39.07
C ASN A 41 -18.82 -30.69 38.27
N TYR A 42 -18.82 -31.69 37.38
CA TYR A 42 -20.03 -32.14 36.71
C TYR A 42 -20.94 -32.92 37.68
N PRO A 43 -22.27 -32.74 37.65
CA PRO A 43 -23.05 -31.90 36.73
C PRO A 43 -23.27 -30.45 37.21
N GLU A 44 -22.78 -30.07 38.39
CA GLU A 44 -23.01 -28.75 38.98
C GLU A 44 -22.47 -27.60 38.11
N SER A 45 -21.36 -27.83 37.39
CA SER A 45 -20.78 -26.84 36.48
C SER A 45 -21.73 -26.51 35.32
N ASP A 46 -22.38 -27.50 34.72
CA ASP A 46 -23.38 -27.29 33.66
C ASP A 46 -24.59 -26.55 34.20
N ASN A 47 -25.11 -26.97 35.37
CA ASN A 47 -26.21 -26.30 36.04
C ASN A 47 -25.89 -24.82 36.33
N LYS A 48 -24.65 -24.50 36.75
CA LYS A 48 -24.23 -23.11 36.98
C LYS A 48 -24.22 -22.30 35.69
N VAL A 49 -23.68 -22.87 34.61
CA VAL A 49 -23.65 -22.20 33.30
C VAL A 49 -25.07 -21.90 32.82
N GLU A 50 -25.95 -22.90 32.85
CA GLU A 50 -27.33 -22.75 32.43
C GLU A 50 -28.07 -21.68 33.25
N ASN A 51 -27.93 -21.70 34.58
CA ASN A 51 -28.54 -20.70 35.46
C ASN A 51 -28.04 -19.28 35.19
N LEU A 52 -26.74 -19.10 34.93
CA LEU A 52 -26.17 -17.80 34.60
C LEU A 52 -26.58 -17.34 33.21
N ALA A 53 -26.60 -18.26 32.23
CA ALA A 53 -27.05 -17.99 30.88
C ALA A 53 -28.51 -17.52 30.87
N GLN A 54 -29.41 -18.21 31.58
CA GLN A 54 -30.81 -17.81 31.69
C GLN A 54 -30.99 -16.44 32.38
N LYS A 55 -30.12 -16.08 33.33
CA LYS A 55 -30.15 -14.75 33.98
C LYS A 55 -29.75 -13.63 33.02
N ILE A 56 -28.73 -13.86 32.20
CA ILE A 56 -28.13 -12.86 31.32
C ILE A 56 -28.92 -12.74 30.01
N TRP A 57 -29.30 -13.86 29.40
CA TRP A 57 -30.09 -13.98 28.18
C TRP A 57 -31.53 -14.40 28.51
N GLN A 58 -32.22 -13.54 29.27
CA GLN A 58 -33.58 -13.75 29.81
C GLN A 58 -34.61 -14.24 28.78
N ASP A 59 -34.51 -13.75 27.55
CA ASP A 59 -35.32 -14.16 26.41
C ASP A 59 -34.43 -14.59 25.24
N ALA A 60 -34.34 -15.89 24.99
CA ALA A 60 -33.53 -16.43 23.90
C ALA A 60 -33.95 -15.93 22.49
N THR A 61 -35.18 -15.45 22.33
CA THR A 61 -35.70 -14.93 21.06
C THR A 61 -35.37 -13.45 20.85
N SER A 62 -35.17 -12.71 21.94
CA SER A 62 -34.84 -11.29 21.87
C SER A 62 -33.40 -11.07 21.38
N LYS A 63 -33.28 -10.28 20.32
CA LYS A 63 -31.99 -9.90 19.73
C LYS A 63 -31.21 -8.91 20.60
N ILE A 64 -31.89 -8.14 21.44
CA ILE A 64 -31.31 -7.08 22.27
C ILE A 64 -31.95 -7.11 23.65
N GLN A 65 -31.14 -7.25 24.68
CA GLN A 65 -31.59 -7.29 26.07
C GLN A 65 -30.71 -6.43 26.96
N THR A 66 -31.31 -5.95 28.05
CA THR A 66 -30.59 -5.22 29.10
C THR A 66 -30.43 -6.12 30.32
N TYR A 67 -29.25 -6.08 30.93
CA TYR A 67 -28.97 -6.83 32.15
C TYR A 67 -28.08 -6.00 33.07
N GLY A 68 -28.61 -5.58 34.22
CA GLY A 68 -28.00 -4.50 35.00
C GLY A 68 -27.88 -3.24 34.14
N ASP A 69 -26.72 -2.59 34.16
CA ASP A 69 -26.46 -1.39 33.36
C ASP A 69 -25.98 -1.70 31.92
N GLY A 70 -25.82 -2.98 31.58
CA GLY A 70 -25.24 -3.43 30.30
C GLY A 70 -26.25 -3.87 29.25
N THR A 71 -25.72 -4.35 28.13
CA THR A 71 -26.51 -4.80 26.98
C THR A 71 -25.96 -6.09 26.41
N VAL A 72 -26.86 -7.02 26.09
CA VAL A 72 -26.56 -8.29 25.43
C VAL A 72 -27.24 -8.29 24.06
N LEU A 73 -26.46 -8.56 23.02
CA LEU A 73 -26.91 -8.59 21.63
C LEU A 73 -26.65 -9.98 21.03
N GLN A 74 -27.62 -10.52 20.31
CA GLN A 74 -27.53 -11.85 19.69
C GLN A 74 -28.40 -11.92 18.42
N ASN A 75 -28.22 -12.98 17.63
CA ASN A 75 -29.09 -13.31 16.48
C ASN A 75 -29.27 -12.13 15.49
N MET A 76 -28.22 -11.34 15.29
CA MET A 76 -28.18 -10.22 14.33
C MET A 76 -26.79 -10.08 13.74
N ALA A 77 -26.65 -9.36 12.63
CA ALA A 77 -25.34 -9.02 12.09
C ALA A 77 -24.57 -8.07 13.02
N LEU A 78 -23.25 -8.22 13.07
CA LEU A 78 -22.36 -7.41 13.91
C LEU A 78 -22.51 -5.90 13.61
N ASP A 79 -22.64 -5.53 12.34
CA ASP A 79 -22.80 -4.13 11.93
C ASP A 79 -24.12 -3.54 12.45
N SER A 80 -25.19 -4.34 12.50
CA SER A 80 -26.47 -3.93 13.11
C SER A 80 -26.33 -3.73 14.61
N ALA A 81 -25.56 -4.60 15.30
CA ALA A 81 -25.26 -4.46 16.71
C ALA A 81 -24.47 -3.18 17.01
N LEU A 82 -23.41 -2.90 16.24
CA LEU A 82 -22.62 -1.68 16.36
C LEU A 82 -23.48 -0.42 16.12
N THR A 83 -24.33 -0.45 15.09
CA THR A 83 -25.27 0.64 14.78
C THR A 83 -26.25 0.88 15.92
N HIS A 84 -26.86 -0.18 16.47
CA HIS A 84 -27.76 -0.07 17.62
C HIS A 84 -27.06 0.54 18.83
N LEU A 85 -25.81 0.14 19.08
CA LEU A 85 -24.97 0.66 20.15
C LEU A 85 -24.44 2.08 19.90
N LYS A 86 -24.81 2.69 18.76
CA LYS A 86 -24.34 4.00 18.28
C LYS A 86 -22.81 4.08 18.20
N ILE A 87 -22.17 2.95 17.92
CA ILE A 87 -20.73 2.87 17.68
C ILE A 87 -20.52 3.12 16.20
N ALA A 88 -20.21 4.38 15.84
CA ALA A 88 -19.90 4.74 14.47
C ALA A 88 -18.63 4.02 13.98
N LYS A 89 -18.56 3.77 12.67
CA LYS A 89 -17.33 3.29 12.01
C LYS A 89 -16.17 4.25 12.29
N ASP A 90 -15.00 3.69 12.52
CA ASP A 90 -13.77 4.46 12.73
C ASP A 90 -13.25 5.02 11.40
N VAL A 91 -13.28 4.19 10.36
CA VAL A 91 -13.10 4.57 8.95
C VAL A 91 -14.27 4.01 8.16
N ASP A 92 -14.90 4.85 7.34
CA ASP A 92 -15.81 4.42 6.29
C ASP A 92 -15.20 4.72 4.93
N LEU A 93 -14.88 3.68 4.16
CA LEU A 93 -14.27 3.83 2.83
C LEU A 93 -15.26 4.41 1.81
N ASN A 94 -16.57 4.41 2.10
CA ASN A 94 -17.65 4.83 1.20
C ASN A 94 -17.66 4.06 -0.15
N ALA A 95 -17.03 2.90 -0.20
CA ALA A 95 -16.98 2.01 -1.36
C ALA A 95 -16.64 0.59 -0.90
N ASP A 96 -17.00 -0.41 -1.71
CA ASP A 96 -16.56 -1.79 -1.56
C ASP A 96 -15.27 -1.98 -2.38
N ILE A 97 -14.13 -1.71 -1.74
CA ILE A 97 -12.80 -1.68 -2.38
C ILE A 97 -11.79 -2.42 -1.52
N PRO A 98 -10.72 -2.99 -2.11
CA PRO A 98 -9.74 -3.81 -1.41
C PRO A 98 -8.72 -2.94 -0.63
N VAL A 99 -9.21 -2.04 0.23
CA VAL A 99 -8.37 -1.20 1.08
C VAL A 99 -8.41 -1.72 2.51
N LEU A 100 -7.27 -2.16 3.02
CA LEU A 100 -7.10 -2.47 4.43
C LEU A 100 -6.60 -1.24 5.17
N TRP A 101 -6.92 -1.17 6.47
CA TRP A 101 -6.46 -0.06 7.29
C TRP A 101 -6.20 -0.46 8.75
N THR A 102 -5.37 0.33 9.41
CA THR A 102 -5.22 0.32 10.86
C THR A 102 -5.13 1.76 11.39
N HIS A 103 -5.41 1.94 12.68
CA HIS A 103 -5.47 3.24 13.32
C HIS A 103 -4.65 3.25 14.62
N ARG A 104 -3.83 4.29 14.78
CA ARG A 104 -3.12 4.59 16.02
C ARG A 104 -3.46 6.00 16.49
N ASN A 105 -3.74 6.13 17.78
CA ASN A 105 -3.94 7.41 18.44
C ASN A 105 -2.72 7.79 19.27
N LEU A 106 -2.34 9.06 19.21
CA LEU A 106 -1.31 9.70 20.04
C LEU A 106 -1.86 11.04 20.58
N PRO A 107 -1.27 11.62 21.63
CA PRO A 107 -1.71 12.92 22.13
C PRO A 107 -1.69 14.00 21.04
N GLY A 108 -2.88 14.49 20.65
CA GLY A 108 -3.07 15.52 19.63
C GLY A 108 -2.94 15.04 18.17
N MET A 109 -2.89 13.73 17.93
CA MET A 109 -2.70 13.17 16.60
C MET A 109 -3.37 11.81 16.41
N ASP A 110 -4.03 11.63 15.27
CA ASP A 110 -4.56 10.33 14.82
C ASP A 110 -3.82 9.92 13.55
N ILE A 111 -3.38 8.66 13.47
CA ILE A 111 -2.62 8.11 12.35
C ILE A 111 -3.38 6.91 11.79
N TYR A 112 -3.84 7.03 10.56
CA TYR A 112 -4.42 5.93 9.80
C TYR A 112 -3.42 5.45 8.76
N PHE A 113 -3.14 4.15 8.74
CA PHE A 113 -2.36 3.52 7.68
C PHE A 113 -3.31 2.75 6.77
N LEU A 114 -3.33 3.08 5.48
CA LEU A 114 -4.20 2.48 4.47
C LEU A 114 -3.33 1.79 3.41
N THR A 115 -3.76 0.62 2.95
CA THR A 115 -3.05 -0.16 1.91
C THR A 115 -4.02 -0.61 0.84
N ASN A 116 -3.74 -0.27 -0.42
CA ASN A 116 -4.42 -0.85 -1.57
C ASN A 116 -3.93 -2.29 -1.75
N GLN A 117 -4.81 -3.27 -1.63
CA GLN A 117 -4.49 -4.70 -1.80
C GLN A 117 -4.75 -5.19 -3.23
N GLY A 118 -5.26 -4.33 -4.11
CA GLY A 118 -5.50 -4.66 -5.50
C GLY A 118 -4.38 -4.18 -6.44
N ASP A 119 -4.51 -4.63 -7.69
CA ASP A 119 -3.59 -4.32 -8.79
C ASP A 119 -4.08 -3.14 -9.65
N GLU A 120 -5.11 -2.44 -9.21
CA GLU A 120 -5.71 -1.30 -9.90
C GLU A 120 -5.56 0.00 -9.12
N LYS A 121 -5.57 1.12 -9.86
CA LYS A 121 -5.64 2.46 -9.28
C LYS A 121 -7.03 2.70 -8.69
N LEU A 122 -7.08 3.18 -7.45
CA LEU A 122 -8.30 3.51 -6.73
C LEU A 122 -8.45 5.02 -6.56
N GLU A 123 -9.65 5.53 -6.80
CA GLU A 123 -10.08 6.90 -6.46
C GLU A 123 -11.33 6.81 -5.59
N PHE A 124 -11.24 7.24 -4.33
CA PHE A 124 -12.32 7.07 -3.35
C PHE A 124 -12.28 8.18 -2.30
N ALA A 125 -13.33 8.29 -1.48
CA ALA A 125 -13.43 9.35 -0.48
C ALA A 125 -13.72 8.78 0.91
N PRO A 126 -12.70 8.29 1.65
CA PRO A 126 -12.91 7.75 2.97
C PRO A 126 -13.28 8.85 3.98
N SER A 127 -14.02 8.44 5.01
CA SER A 127 -14.47 9.26 6.13
C SER A 127 -13.86 8.71 7.42
N PHE A 128 -13.10 9.55 8.13
CA PHE A 128 -12.37 9.20 9.35
C PHE A 128 -13.05 9.80 10.56
N ARG A 129 -13.22 9.03 11.63
CA ARG A 129 -13.86 9.48 12.87
C ARG A 129 -12.91 10.34 13.71
N VAL A 130 -12.62 11.54 13.21
CA VAL A 130 -11.68 12.51 13.78
C VAL A 130 -12.37 13.87 13.93
N LYS A 131 -12.02 14.61 14.98
CA LYS A 131 -12.60 15.93 15.29
C LYS A 131 -11.53 16.96 15.65
N GLY A 132 -11.60 18.14 15.03
CA GLY A 132 -10.79 19.30 15.42
C GLY A 132 -9.30 19.19 15.07
N LEU A 133 -8.92 18.24 14.21
CA LEU A 133 -7.57 18.05 13.70
C LEU A 133 -7.54 18.31 12.19
N LYS A 134 -6.37 18.67 11.65
CA LYS A 134 -6.17 18.93 10.21
C LYS A 134 -5.48 17.73 9.55
N PRO A 135 -5.92 17.28 8.36
CA PRO A 135 -5.33 16.13 7.68
C PRO A 135 -4.03 16.46 6.94
N GLN A 136 -3.14 15.48 6.91
CA GLN A 136 -1.89 15.42 6.17
C GLN A 136 -1.77 14.05 5.50
N LEU A 137 -1.08 14.00 4.36
CA LEU A 137 -0.70 12.76 3.69
C LEU A 137 0.80 12.58 3.78
N TRP A 138 1.22 11.47 4.35
CA TRP A 138 2.62 11.10 4.53
C TRP A 138 2.92 9.93 3.60
N ASP A 139 3.91 10.12 2.74
CA ASP A 139 4.43 9.10 1.85
C ASP A 139 5.67 8.45 2.46
N ALA A 140 5.55 7.19 2.86
CA ALA A 140 6.67 6.45 3.45
C ALA A 140 7.79 6.13 2.43
N MET A 141 7.49 6.16 1.14
CA MET A 141 8.44 5.86 0.07
C MET A 141 9.38 7.04 -0.18
N THR A 142 8.83 8.25 -0.20
CA THR A 142 9.56 9.48 -0.52
C THR A 142 9.92 10.29 0.72
N GLY A 143 9.33 9.99 1.87
CA GLY A 143 9.41 10.80 3.08
C GLY A 143 8.65 12.12 2.99
N THR A 144 7.90 12.35 1.91
CA THR A 144 7.18 13.61 1.71
C THR A 144 5.95 13.69 2.61
N ILE A 145 5.72 14.89 3.13
CA ILE A 145 4.56 15.21 3.95
C ILE A 145 3.88 16.43 3.32
N LYS A 146 2.60 16.30 3.00
CA LYS A 146 1.78 17.40 2.48
C LYS A 146 0.47 17.57 3.23
N HIS A 147 -0.01 18.79 3.29
CA HIS A 147 -1.36 19.09 3.74
C HIS A 147 -2.41 18.57 2.74
N LEU A 148 -3.55 18.08 3.24
CA LEU A 148 -4.72 17.79 2.42
C LEU A 148 -5.74 18.91 2.61
N SER A 149 -5.86 19.80 1.61
CA SER A 149 -6.76 20.96 1.66
C SER A 149 -8.18 20.65 1.20
N GLU A 150 -8.33 19.63 0.34
CA GLU A 150 -9.63 19.22 -0.16
C GLU A 150 -10.24 18.22 0.83
N TYR A 151 -11.00 18.70 1.80
CA TYR A 151 -11.77 17.86 2.71
C TYR A 151 -13.05 18.54 3.17
N THR A 152 -13.97 17.73 3.68
CA THR A 152 -15.19 18.17 4.35
C THR A 152 -15.17 17.67 5.77
N GLN A 153 -15.64 18.49 6.69
CA GLN A 153 -15.72 18.15 8.10
C GLN A 153 -17.18 18.19 8.55
N THR A 154 -17.62 17.09 9.15
CA THR A 154 -18.88 16.99 9.90
C THR A 154 -18.59 17.10 11.40
N GLU A 155 -19.60 16.96 12.24
CA GLU A 155 -19.42 17.07 13.69
C GLU A 155 -18.39 16.07 14.26
N ASN A 156 -18.32 14.85 13.69
CA ASN A 156 -17.55 13.73 14.22
C ASN A 156 -16.63 13.05 13.19
N HIS A 157 -16.65 13.48 11.94
CA HIS A 157 -15.85 12.88 10.88
C HIS A 157 -15.25 13.89 9.92
N ILE A 158 -14.09 13.54 9.36
CA ILE A 158 -13.45 14.25 8.25
C ILE A 158 -13.44 13.32 7.03
N LYS A 159 -13.95 13.80 5.90
CA LYS A 159 -14.00 13.08 4.62
C LYS A 159 -13.17 13.82 3.58
N MET A 160 -12.34 13.09 2.83
CA MET A 160 -11.45 13.65 1.80
C MET A 160 -11.29 12.68 0.63
N PRO A 161 -11.09 13.15 -0.61
CA PRO A 161 -10.70 12.28 -1.72
C PRO A 161 -9.25 11.82 -1.54
N LEU A 162 -9.04 10.52 -1.79
CA LEU A 162 -7.74 9.86 -1.86
C LEU A 162 -7.58 9.13 -3.19
N VAL A 163 -6.35 9.14 -3.71
CA VAL A 163 -5.93 8.33 -4.86
C VAL A 163 -4.85 7.36 -4.40
N MET A 164 -4.99 6.08 -4.73
CA MET A 164 -4.01 5.04 -4.42
C MET A 164 -3.66 4.25 -5.68
N GLN A 165 -2.37 4.07 -5.93
CA GLN A 165 -1.85 3.24 -7.01
C GLN A 165 -1.88 1.74 -6.60
N PRO A 166 -1.73 0.80 -7.55
CA PRO A 166 -1.61 -0.62 -7.25
C PRO A 166 -0.58 -0.90 -6.15
N GLY A 167 -0.94 -1.68 -5.14
CA GLY A 167 -0.05 -2.01 -4.00
C GLY A 167 0.40 -0.83 -3.13
N GLN A 168 -0.08 0.41 -3.38
CA GLN A 168 0.37 1.59 -2.66
C GLN A 168 -0.15 1.62 -1.22
N SER A 169 0.59 2.31 -0.36
CA SER A 169 0.15 2.63 1.00
C SER A 169 0.24 4.12 1.30
N TRP A 170 -0.64 4.58 2.20
CA TRP A 170 -0.63 5.94 2.72
C TRP A 170 -0.69 5.95 4.24
N PHE A 171 0.01 6.90 4.83
CA PHE A 171 -0.31 7.38 6.17
C PHE A 171 -1.16 8.65 6.06
N VAL A 172 -2.43 8.56 6.47
CA VAL A 172 -3.32 9.71 6.62
C VAL A 172 -3.26 10.14 8.07
N VAL A 173 -2.60 11.28 8.31
CA VAL A 173 -2.29 11.78 9.65
C VAL A 173 -3.11 13.03 9.95
N PHE A 174 -3.80 13.05 11.08
CA PHE A 174 -4.56 14.18 11.55
C PHE A 174 -3.84 14.80 12.75
N THR A 175 -3.57 16.11 12.73
CA THR A 175 -2.82 16.77 13.80
C THR A 175 -3.37 18.16 14.13
N ASN A 176 -3.20 18.60 15.38
CA ASN A 176 -3.54 19.95 15.83
C ASN A 176 -2.38 20.95 15.71
N LYS A 177 -1.17 20.49 15.36
CA LYS A 177 0.00 21.34 15.19
C LYS A 177 0.16 21.72 13.73
N GLU A 178 0.25 23.03 13.48
CA GLU A 178 0.87 23.50 12.24
C GLU A 178 2.36 23.18 12.31
N ASN A 179 2.85 22.45 11.32
CA ASN A 179 4.24 22.06 11.22
C ASN A 179 4.82 22.78 10.01
N ASN A 180 5.71 23.75 10.24
CA ASN A 180 6.35 24.55 9.19
C ASN A 180 7.24 23.72 8.24
N ALA A 181 7.49 22.44 8.55
CA ALA A 181 8.20 21.52 7.67
C ALA A 181 7.28 20.78 6.68
N VAL A 182 5.97 21.00 6.74
CA VAL A 182 5.01 20.38 5.81
C VAL A 182 4.94 21.22 4.56
N ALA A 183 5.06 20.58 3.40
CA ALA A 183 4.90 21.27 2.13
C ALA A 183 3.49 21.86 2.02
N ASP A 184 3.39 23.04 1.40
CA ASP A 184 2.12 23.70 1.15
C ASP A 184 1.16 22.76 0.43
N ALA A 185 -0.12 22.90 0.75
CA ALA A 185 -1.15 22.14 0.06
C ALA A 185 -1.29 22.63 -1.38
N TYR A 186 -1.40 21.68 -2.31
CA TYR A 186 -1.97 21.96 -3.62
C TYR A 186 -3.45 22.33 -3.49
N ARG A 187 -4.00 22.99 -4.52
CA ARG A 187 -5.44 23.32 -4.54
C ARG A 187 -6.33 22.07 -4.48
N THR A 188 -5.89 21.00 -5.12
CA THR A 188 -6.54 19.67 -5.08
C THR A 188 -5.61 18.69 -4.38
N ASN A 189 -6.13 17.68 -3.68
CA ASN A 189 -5.26 16.75 -2.94
C ASN A 189 -4.32 15.95 -3.87
N PHE A 190 -4.75 15.71 -5.11
CA PHE A 190 -4.06 14.94 -6.14
C PHE A 190 -4.13 15.68 -7.49
N PRO A 191 -3.28 16.70 -7.71
CA PRO A 191 -3.25 17.46 -8.95
C PRO A 191 -2.98 16.56 -10.16
N LYS A 192 -3.49 16.99 -11.32
CA LYS A 192 -3.29 16.26 -12.57
C LYS A 192 -1.95 16.65 -13.19
N ASN A 193 -1.41 15.75 -13.98
CA ASN A 193 -0.18 15.97 -14.72
C ASN A 193 -0.46 15.98 -16.22
N LYS A 194 0.24 16.83 -16.96
CA LYS A 194 0.24 16.86 -18.42
C LYS A 194 1.62 16.48 -18.94
N VAL A 195 1.68 15.55 -19.89
CA VAL A 195 2.92 15.26 -20.63
C VAL A 195 3.30 16.50 -21.44
N VAL A 196 4.50 17.02 -21.18
CA VAL A 196 5.08 18.16 -21.92
C VAL A 196 6.16 17.73 -22.89
N LYS A 197 6.79 16.58 -22.64
CA LYS A 197 7.81 16.00 -23.51
C LYS A 197 7.79 14.48 -23.39
N GLU A 198 7.81 13.79 -24.51
CA GLU A 198 8.14 12.37 -24.59
C GLU A 198 9.57 12.24 -25.09
N LEU A 199 10.38 11.40 -24.44
CA LEU A 199 11.81 11.25 -24.74
C LEU A 199 12.04 10.19 -25.81
N ASN A 200 11.59 10.52 -27.03
CA ASN A 200 11.86 9.75 -28.24
C ASN A 200 13.20 10.20 -28.83
N THR A 201 14.27 9.89 -28.11
CA THR A 201 15.65 10.25 -28.41
C THR A 201 16.49 9.00 -28.63
N ASN A 202 17.72 9.17 -29.10
CA ASN A 202 18.68 8.07 -29.14
C ASN A 202 19.18 7.79 -27.71
N TRP A 203 19.24 6.52 -27.37
CA TRP A 203 19.70 6.04 -26.08
C TRP A 203 20.99 5.24 -26.22
N GLU A 204 21.95 5.50 -25.36
CA GLU A 204 23.11 4.62 -25.20
C GLU A 204 22.83 3.61 -24.09
N LEU A 205 22.96 2.33 -24.39
CA LEU A 205 22.79 1.23 -23.44
C LEU A 205 24.11 0.50 -23.23
N ASN A 206 24.62 0.49 -22.00
CA ASN A 206 25.84 -0.20 -21.63
C ASN A 206 25.60 -1.16 -20.46
N PHE A 207 25.84 -2.45 -20.67
CA PHE A 207 25.73 -3.47 -19.64
C PHE A 207 26.99 -3.48 -18.77
N SER A 208 26.86 -3.42 -17.45
CA SER A 208 28.01 -3.27 -16.55
C SER A 208 28.89 -4.52 -16.51
N ASP A 209 28.27 -5.71 -16.48
CA ASP A 209 28.99 -6.98 -16.51
C ASP A 209 29.22 -7.44 -17.96
N LYS A 210 30.45 -7.27 -18.44
CA LYS A 210 30.86 -7.62 -19.80
C LYS A 210 31.10 -9.12 -20.00
N THR A 211 31.16 -9.90 -18.92
CA THR A 211 31.37 -11.34 -19.01
C THR A 211 30.10 -12.06 -19.47
N ILE A 212 28.93 -11.61 -18.97
CA ILE A 212 27.62 -12.17 -19.33
C ILE A 212 26.82 -11.27 -20.28
N GLY A 213 27.11 -9.97 -20.30
CA GLY A 213 26.47 -8.98 -21.17
C GLY A 213 27.30 -8.64 -22.41
N PRO A 214 26.75 -7.81 -23.32
CA PRO A 214 27.49 -7.23 -24.44
C PRO A 214 28.68 -6.38 -23.98
N GLU A 215 29.81 -6.53 -24.68
CA GLU A 215 31.02 -5.73 -24.45
C GLU A 215 30.79 -4.26 -24.85
N GLU A 216 30.28 -4.08 -26.06
CA GLU A 216 30.05 -2.77 -26.67
C GLU A 216 28.80 -2.05 -26.13
N THR A 217 28.83 -0.72 -26.21
CA THR A 217 27.63 0.11 -26.01
C THR A 217 26.69 -0.06 -27.19
N ILE A 218 25.41 -0.32 -26.89
CA ILE A 218 24.35 -0.47 -27.89
C ILE A 218 23.65 0.89 -28.05
N GLN A 219 23.51 1.35 -29.29
CA GLN A 219 22.70 2.51 -29.62
C GLN A 219 21.26 2.05 -29.89
N LEU A 220 20.30 2.68 -29.22
CA LEU A 220 18.89 2.34 -29.30
C LEU A 220 18.09 3.55 -29.80
N ASP A 221 17.38 3.36 -30.91
CA ASP A 221 16.40 4.35 -31.38
C ASP A 221 15.12 4.32 -30.53
N ASN A 222 14.83 3.18 -29.92
CA ASN A 222 13.67 2.98 -29.05
C ASN A 222 14.05 2.11 -27.85
N LEU A 223 13.47 2.44 -26.70
CA LEU A 223 13.53 1.62 -25.50
C LEU A 223 12.84 0.26 -25.74
N MET A 224 13.32 -0.79 -25.08
CA MET A 224 12.83 -2.15 -25.28
C MET A 224 12.94 -3.00 -24.02
N ASP A 225 12.11 -4.04 -23.94
CA ASP A 225 12.31 -5.14 -22.99
C ASP A 225 13.47 -6.00 -23.47
N TRP A 226 14.51 -6.14 -22.64
CA TRP A 226 15.70 -6.93 -22.97
C TRP A 226 15.35 -8.36 -23.36
N THR A 227 14.31 -8.94 -22.76
CA THR A 227 13.88 -10.33 -23.00
C THR A 227 13.42 -10.59 -24.43
N GLN A 228 13.12 -9.51 -25.18
CA GLN A 228 12.72 -9.57 -26.59
C GLN A 228 13.89 -9.43 -27.56
N SER A 229 15.13 -9.27 -27.06
CA SER A 229 16.31 -9.15 -27.90
C SER A 229 16.67 -10.48 -28.57
N GLU A 230 17.06 -10.42 -29.84
CA GLU A 230 17.65 -11.58 -30.55
C GLU A 230 19.07 -11.90 -30.07
N ASN A 231 19.75 -10.97 -29.38
CA ASN A 231 21.08 -11.21 -28.81
C ASN A 231 20.93 -11.93 -27.46
N PRO A 232 21.39 -13.20 -27.32
CA PRO A 232 21.26 -13.94 -26.06
C PRO A 232 21.91 -13.25 -24.86
N LYS A 233 23.01 -12.50 -25.07
CA LYS A 233 23.69 -11.73 -24.01
C LYS A 233 22.85 -10.57 -23.48
N VAL A 234 21.87 -10.09 -24.25
CA VAL A 234 20.89 -9.08 -23.83
C VAL A 234 19.65 -9.78 -23.26
N LYS A 235 19.11 -10.74 -24.00
CA LYS A 235 17.88 -11.48 -23.67
C LYS A 235 17.89 -12.09 -22.28
N TYR A 236 19.00 -12.73 -21.91
CA TYR A 236 19.16 -13.41 -20.65
C TYR A 236 20.03 -12.62 -19.67
N TYR A 237 20.25 -11.32 -19.91
CA TYR A 237 21.07 -10.52 -19.02
C TYR A 237 20.44 -10.44 -17.63
N SER A 238 21.28 -10.57 -16.59
CA SER A 238 20.91 -10.20 -15.24
C SER A 238 22.02 -9.40 -14.59
N GLY A 239 21.67 -8.26 -14.01
CA GLY A 239 22.62 -7.34 -13.40
C GLY A 239 22.26 -5.89 -13.69
N THR A 240 23.28 -5.05 -13.78
CA THR A 240 23.15 -3.61 -13.97
C THR A 240 23.41 -3.23 -15.42
N ALA A 241 22.59 -2.34 -15.97
CA ALA A 241 22.86 -1.67 -17.23
C ALA A 241 22.60 -0.17 -17.10
N SER A 242 23.50 0.64 -17.65
CA SER A 242 23.34 2.09 -17.70
C SER A 242 22.71 2.53 -19.02
N TYR A 243 21.74 3.43 -18.93
CA TYR A 243 21.19 4.17 -20.06
C TYR A 243 21.63 5.63 -19.99
N SER A 244 21.94 6.24 -21.13
CA SER A 244 22.16 7.69 -21.23
C SER A 244 21.41 8.29 -22.41
N THR A 245 20.93 9.52 -22.25
CA THR A 245 20.37 10.32 -23.34
C THR A 245 20.42 11.81 -23.02
N THR A 246 20.21 12.66 -24.02
CA THR A 246 20.01 14.10 -23.82
C THR A 246 18.65 14.52 -24.36
N PHE A 247 18.09 15.58 -23.78
CA PHE A 247 16.82 16.15 -24.23
C PHE A 247 16.79 17.66 -24.02
N GLU A 248 16.00 18.35 -24.84
CA GLU A 248 15.72 19.77 -24.67
C GLU A 248 14.29 20.02 -24.14
N ILE A 249 14.17 20.99 -23.24
CA ILE A 249 12.89 21.46 -22.69
C ILE A 249 12.85 22.98 -22.57
N ASN A 250 11.68 23.55 -22.86
CA ASN A 250 11.36 24.95 -22.53
C ASN A 250 10.58 24.95 -21.22
N LYS A 251 11.16 25.50 -20.16
CA LYS A 251 10.57 25.53 -18.83
C LYS A 251 9.61 26.71 -18.71
N GLU A 252 8.51 26.46 -18.01
CA GLU A 252 7.61 27.49 -17.53
C GLU A 252 8.01 27.85 -16.10
N GLU A 253 7.98 29.15 -15.79
CA GLU A 253 8.28 29.62 -14.44
C GLU A 253 7.26 29.08 -13.42
N LYS A 254 7.75 28.68 -12.24
CA LYS A 254 6.93 28.18 -11.12
C LYS A 254 6.14 26.90 -11.42
N THR A 255 6.55 26.14 -12.44
CA THR A 255 5.97 24.83 -12.76
C THR A 255 6.78 23.70 -12.14
N GLU A 256 6.12 22.77 -11.44
CA GLU A 256 6.74 21.54 -10.96
C GLU A 256 6.79 20.50 -12.09
N TYR A 257 7.98 19.93 -12.32
CA TYR A 257 8.20 18.90 -13.32
C TYR A 257 8.53 17.54 -12.71
N LEU A 258 7.98 16.51 -13.34
CA LEU A 258 8.14 15.11 -12.97
C LEU A 258 8.73 14.33 -14.16
N LEU A 259 9.63 13.40 -13.87
CA LEU A 259 10.10 12.38 -14.80
C LEU A 259 9.31 11.10 -14.55
N ASP A 260 8.56 10.64 -15.55
CA ASP A 260 7.90 9.34 -15.54
C ASP A 260 8.68 8.38 -16.42
N LEU A 261 9.18 7.29 -15.83
CA LEU A 261 10.00 6.29 -16.52
C LEU A 261 9.15 5.31 -17.36
N GLY A 262 7.82 5.34 -17.21
CA GLY A 262 6.93 4.39 -17.86
C GLY A 262 7.11 2.98 -17.31
N GLN A 263 7.24 2.00 -18.21
CA GLN A 263 7.49 0.61 -17.85
C GLN A 263 8.97 0.39 -17.53
N LEU A 264 9.23 -0.26 -16.41
CA LEU A 264 10.58 -0.52 -15.89
C LEU A 264 10.66 -1.94 -15.31
N GLY A 265 11.74 -2.65 -15.65
CA GLY A 265 12.07 -3.98 -15.13
C GLY A 265 13.50 -3.99 -14.57
N VAL A 266 13.74 -3.91 -13.26
CA VAL A 266 12.78 -3.85 -12.14
C VAL A 266 12.92 -2.55 -11.35
N MET A 267 14.13 -2.00 -11.26
CA MET A 267 14.39 -0.75 -10.56
C MET A 267 15.43 0.10 -11.29
N ALA A 268 15.37 1.42 -11.08
CA ALA A 268 16.28 2.37 -11.71
C ALA A 268 16.67 3.48 -10.73
N SER A 269 17.97 3.73 -10.60
CA SER A 269 18.49 4.98 -10.04
C SER A 269 18.71 5.98 -11.17
N VAL A 270 18.34 7.24 -10.96
CA VAL A 270 18.35 8.25 -12.01
C VAL A 270 19.18 9.46 -11.61
N LYS A 271 20.02 9.92 -12.53
CA LYS A 271 20.71 11.20 -12.46
C LYS A 271 20.24 12.13 -13.57
N LEU A 272 20.08 13.39 -13.23
CA LEU A 272 19.83 14.48 -14.15
C LEU A 272 20.99 15.47 -14.03
N ASN A 273 21.65 15.79 -15.15
CA ASN A 273 22.78 16.73 -15.19
C ASN A 273 23.87 16.38 -14.14
N GLY A 274 24.18 15.09 -14.00
CA GLY A 274 25.14 14.56 -13.03
C GLY A 274 24.67 14.49 -11.56
N THR A 275 23.47 15.00 -11.25
CA THR A 275 22.90 14.99 -9.89
C THR A 275 21.89 13.87 -9.74
N GLU A 276 22.02 13.05 -8.69
CA GLU A 276 21.06 12.00 -8.38
C GLU A 276 19.71 12.59 -7.95
N ILE A 277 18.65 12.22 -8.66
CA ILE A 277 17.27 12.69 -8.40
C ILE A 277 16.39 11.63 -7.71
N GLY A 278 16.87 10.39 -7.63
CA GLY A 278 16.26 9.33 -6.83
C GLY A 278 16.29 7.95 -7.49
N THR A 279 15.76 6.98 -6.75
CA THR A 279 15.61 5.58 -7.17
C THR A 279 14.15 5.19 -7.20
N SER A 280 13.73 4.56 -8.29
CA SER A 280 12.39 4.04 -8.49
C SER A 280 12.41 2.52 -8.53
N TRP A 281 11.74 1.87 -7.58
CA TRP A 281 11.70 0.41 -7.44
C TRP A 281 10.27 -0.17 -7.38
N MET A 282 9.26 0.69 -7.29
CA MET A 282 7.85 0.31 -7.30
C MET A 282 7.06 1.28 -8.20
N PRO A 283 6.09 0.80 -8.99
CA PRO A 283 5.21 1.68 -9.73
C PRO A 283 4.36 2.56 -8.80
N PRO A 284 3.95 3.76 -9.25
CA PRO A 284 4.32 4.37 -10.52
C PRO A 284 5.77 4.89 -10.49
N HIS A 285 6.52 4.69 -11.58
CA HIS A 285 7.93 5.03 -11.64
C HIS A 285 8.14 6.52 -11.94
N VAL A 286 7.77 7.38 -11.00
CA VAL A 286 7.78 8.84 -11.16
C VAL A 286 8.73 9.49 -10.14
N LEU A 287 9.61 10.35 -10.63
CA LEU A 287 10.57 11.10 -9.82
C LEU A 287 10.38 12.61 -10.01
N LYS A 288 10.62 13.39 -8.95
CA LYS A 288 10.64 14.86 -9.05
C LYS A 288 11.95 15.30 -9.70
N LEU A 289 11.87 16.20 -10.67
CA LEU A 289 13.08 16.77 -11.27
C LEU A 289 13.68 17.91 -10.43
N GLY A 290 12.82 18.65 -9.72
CA GLY A 290 13.22 19.76 -8.86
C GLY A 290 14.02 20.84 -9.59
N ASP A 291 14.87 21.54 -8.84
CA ASP A 291 15.69 22.63 -9.37
C ASP A 291 16.87 22.16 -10.24
N VAL A 292 17.08 20.84 -10.35
CA VAL A 292 18.15 20.23 -11.16
C VAL A 292 17.87 20.36 -12.66
N LEU A 293 16.59 20.46 -13.06
CA LEU A 293 16.17 20.67 -14.44
C LEU A 293 16.57 22.05 -14.94
N GLN A 294 17.24 22.10 -16.09
CA GLN A 294 17.73 23.32 -16.72
C GLN A 294 16.88 23.71 -17.93
N GLU A 295 16.85 24.99 -18.27
CA GLU A 295 16.28 25.47 -19.53
C GLU A 295 17.16 25.01 -20.69
N GLY A 296 16.55 24.50 -21.77
CA GLY A 296 17.29 23.96 -22.91
C GLY A 296 17.74 22.51 -22.69
N GLU A 297 18.99 22.21 -23.03
CA GLU A 297 19.55 20.85 -23.02
C GLU A 297 19.80 20.32 -21.61
N ASN A 298 19.45 19.06 -21.40
CA ASN A 298 19.64 18.31 -20.17
C ASN A 298 20.13 16.89 -20.48
N GLN A 299 20.94 16.31 -19.61
CA GLN A 299 21.43 14.93 -19.70
C GLN A 299 20.75 14.06 -18.65
N LEU A 300 20.22 12.90 -19.08
CA LEU A 300 19.71 11.87 -18.18
C LEU A 300 20.60 10.64 -18.23
N GLU A 301 20.85 10.08 -17.04
CA GLU A 301 21.51 8.80 -16.86
C GLU A 301 20.65 7.93 -15.95
N PHE A 302 20.47 6.67 -16.35
CA PHE A 302 19.74 5.68 -15.57
C PHE A 302 20.66 4.51 -15.29
N GLU A 303 20.68 4.02 -14.06
CA GLU A 303 21.25 2.74 -13.70
C GLU A 303 20.10 1.77 -13.42
N VAL A 304 19.86 0.85 -14.35
CA VAL A 304 18.74 -0.11 -14.30
C VAL A 304 19.25 -1.46 -13.85
N VAL A 305 18.56 -2.04 -12.87
CA VAL A 305 18.88 -3.37 -12.33
C VAL A 305 17.65 -4.27 -12.39
N ASN A 306 17.85 -5.50 -12.86
CA ASN A 306 16.81 -6.53 -12.91
C ASN A 306 17.12 -7.70 -11.94
N VAL A 307 16.45 -8.83 -12.14
CA VAL A 307 16.57 -10.04 -11.30
C VAL A 307 17.42 -11.12 -11.96
N TRP A 308 18.12 -11.91 -11.14
CA TRP A 308 18.95 -13.05 -11.58
C TRP A 308 18.21 -14.16 -12.33
N ARG A 309 16.88 -14.20 -12.25
CA ARG A 309 16.06 -15.28 -12.83
C ARG A 309 16.29 -15.43 -14.33
N ASN A 310 16.39 -14.33 -15.08
CA ASN A 310 16.60 -14.40 -16.53
C ASN A 310 17.94 -15.03 -16.90
N LYS A 311 19.02 -14.70 -16.17
CA LYS A 311 20.32 -15.30 -16.43
C LYS A 311 20.38 -16.77 -16.03
N LEU A 312 19.73 -17.14 -14.94
CA LEU A 312 19.59 -18.54 -14.54
C LEU A 312 18.82 -19.35 -15.59
N THR A 313 17.71 -18.83 -16.13
CA THR A 313 16.96 -19.45 -17.24
C THR A 313 17.80 -19.55 -18.52
N GLY A 314 18.65 -18.56 -18.79
CA GLY A 314 19.61 -18.62 -19.89
C GLY A 314 20.68 -19.70 -19.71
N ASP A 315 21.25 -19.79 -18.51
CA ASP A 315 22.28 -20.77 -18.17
C ASP A 315 21.73 -22.20 -18.11
N ALA A 316 20.44 -22.38 -17.79
CA ALA A 316 19.78 -23.69 -17.81
C ALA A 316 19.82 -24.38 -19.19
N GLN A 317 19.96 -23.61 -20.27
CA GLN A 317 20.09 -24.10 -21.65
C GLN A 317 21.52 -24.52 -22.01
N LEU A 318 22.50 -24.23 -21.15
CA LEU A 318 23.92 -24.43 -21.42
C LEU A 318 24.47 -25.69 -20.69
N PRO A 319 25.53 -26.32 -21.25
CA PRO A 319 26.30 -27.33 -20.51
C PRO A 319 26.88 -26.73 -19.21
N ASP A 320 27.01 -27.55 -18.16
CA ASP A 320 27.45 -27.07 -16.83
C ASP A 320 28.77 -26.30 -16.82
N GLN A 321 29.68 -26.58 -17.76
CA GLN A 321 30.98 -25.89 -17.87
C GLN A 321 30.89 -24.49 -18.50
N GLU A 322 29.79 -24.18 -19.18
CA GLU A 322 29.54 -22.90 -19.87
C GLU A 322 28.61 -21.98 -19.06
N LYS A 323 28.00 -22.51 -17.99
CA LYS A 323 27.20 -21.72 -17.05
C LYS A 323 28.08 -20.69 -16.35
N SER A 324 27.57 -19.47 -16.26
CA SER A 324 28.23 -18.35 -15.56
C SER A 324 27.66 -18.11 -14.16
N THR A 325 26.53 -18.75 -13.85
CA THR A 325 25.85 -18.72 -12.56
C THR A 325 26.03 -20.04 -11.82
N TRP A 326 25.96 -19.99 -10.49
CA TRP A 326 25.99 -21.16 -9.63
C TRP A 326 24.96 -20.99 -8.51
N VAL A 327 24.10 -21.99 -8.34
CA VAL A 327 23.09 -22.06 -7.28
C VAL A 327 23.15 -23.44 -6.63
N THR A 328 22.85 -23.52 -5.33
CA THR A 328 22.88 -24.80 -4.60
C THR A 328 21.72 -25.71 -4.96
N ASP A 329 20.53 -25.15 -5.17
CA ASP A 329 19.33 -25.86 -5.62
C ASP A 329 18.86 -25.27 -6.95
N ASP A 330 18.90 -26.09 -8.00
CA ASP A 330 18.53 -25.69 -9.36
C ASP A 330 17.15 -26.26 -9.73
N TRP A 331 16.11 -25.46 -9.47
CA TRP A 331 14.72 -25.77 -9.87
C TRP A 331 14.27 -24.95 -11.09
N ILE A 332 15.20 -24.19 -11.69
CA ILE A 332 14.94 -23.32 -12.83
C ILE A 332 15.08 -24.16 -14.10
N THR A 333 14.13 -24.02 -15.02
CA THR A 333 14.12 -24.77 -16.29
C THR A 333 14.29 -23.83 -17.48
N GLU A 334 14.62 -24.39 -18.64
CA GLU A 334 14.80 -23.64 -19.88
C GLU A 334 13.49 -23.03 -20.42
N GLU A 335 12.33 -23.57 -20.03
CA GLU A 335 11.00 -23.12 -20.46
C GLU A 335 10.39 -22.04 -19.56
N GLU A 336 11.10 -21.62 -18.50
CA GLU A 336 10.57 -20.62 -17.59
C GLU A 336 10.37 -19.26 -18.30
N ALA A 337 9.23 -18.62 -18.01
CA ALA A 337 8.94 -17.30 -18.57
C ALA A 337 9.96 -16.28 -18.05
N LEU A 338 10.58 -15.54 -18.97
CA LEU A 338 11.50 -14.46 -18.63
C LEU A 338 10.73 -13.29 -17.99
N ILE A 339 11.37 -12.64 -17.03
CA ILE A 339 10.85 -11.47 -16.34
C ILE A 339 11.20 -10.22 -17.16
N PRO A 340 10.21 -9.39 -17.54
CA PRO A 340 10.46 -8.15 -18.27
C PRO A 340 11.56 -7.31 -17.62
N SER A 341 12.53 -6.87 -18.42
CA SER A 341 13.77 -6.27 -17.93
C SER A 341 14.22 -5.08 -18.77
N GLY A 342 14.82 -4.10 -18.11
CA GLY A 342 15.30 -2.87 -18.72
C GLY A 342 14.35 -1.69 -18.57
N LEU A 343 14.78 -0.57 -19.14
CA LEU A 343 13.94 0.61 -19.32
C LEU A 343 13.13 0.43 -20.61
N MET A 344 11.82 0.27 -20.48
CA MET A 344 10.90 -0.01 -21.58
C MET A 344 10.08 1.22 -21.97
N GLY A 345 9.90 2.17 -21.04
CA GLY A 345 9.24 3.45 -21.33
C GLY A 345 7.72 3.33 -21.53
N PRO A 346 7.09 4.32 -22.17
CA PRO A 346 7.71 5.56 -22.65
C PRO A 346 8.23 6.41 -21.48
N VAL A 347 9.39 7.04 -21.67
CA VAL A 347 9.92 8.01 -20.69
C VAL A 347 9.39 9.39 -21.04
N THR A 348 8.77 10.06 -20.08
CA THR A 348 8.13 11.36 -20.30
C THR A 348 8.47 12.38 -19.22
N ILE A 349 8.55 13.65 -19.63
CA ILE A 349 8.52 14.78 -18.71
C ILE A 349 7.08 15.25 -18.60
N LYS A 350 6.60 15.37 -17.37
CA LYS A 350 5.26 15.84 -17.04
C LYS A 350 5.34 17.15 -16.26
N SER A 351 4.40 18.05 -16.51
CA SER A 351 4.18 19.24 -15.69
C SER A 351 2.94 19.05 -14.83
N LEU A 352 2.96 19.62 -13.63
CA LEU A 352 1.78 19.74 -12.79
C LEU A 352 0.77 20.72 -13.41
N VAL A 353 -0.50 20.35 -13.44
CA VAL A 353 -1.62 21.21 -13.88
C VAL A 353 -2.59 21.34 -12.71
N GLU A 354 -2.74 22.56 -12.19
CA GLU A 354 -3.68 22.90 -11.12
C GLU A 354 -5.01 23.48 -11.62
#